data_AF-A0A935SLA8-F1
#
_entry.id   AF-A0A935SLA8-F1
#
_cell.length_a   1.000
_cell.length_b   1.000
_cell.length_c   1.000
_cell.angle_alpha   90.00
_cell.angle_beta   90.00
_cell.angle_gamma   90.00
#
_symmetry.space_group_name_H-M   'P 1'
#
loop_
_entity.id
_entity.type
_entity.pdbx_description
1 polymer ?
#
loop_
_entity_poly.entity_id
_entity_poly.type
_entity_poly.pdbx_seq_one_letter_code
_entity_poly.pdbx_strand_id
1 'polypeptide(L)'
;MAVLKATKTKQSLKKKGFTQYDSHHHYFEFWHDGKVIATTYISHNSEDIDEYLIKAMSKQCLMDKPFFVEFVRCTKSKDDYISLLKSKGEIVDMPIVQIPTQELKKKKK
;
A
#
# COMPACT_ATOMS: atom_id res chain seq x y z
N MET A 1 -21.10 -8.77 -9.67
CA MET A 1 -20.85 -7.44 -9.11
C MET A 1 -20.19 -7.60 -7.74
N ALA A 2 -18.94 -7.19 -7.58
CA ALA A 2 -18.29 -7.17 -6.28
C ALA A 2 -18.55 -5.80 -5.62
N VAL A 3 -18.97 -5.81 -4.37
CA VAL A 3 -19.19 -4.60 -3.58
C VAL A 3 -18.39 -4.74 -2.29
N LEU A 4 -17.55 -3.76 -1.98
CA LEU A 4 -16.72 -3.75 -0.78
C LEU A 4 -17.12 -2.61 0.14
N LYS A 5 -17.18 -2.86 1.44
CA LYS A 5 -17.39 -1.79 2.43
C LYS A 5 -16.15 -0.89 2.48
N ALA A 6 -16.31 0.43 2.35
CA ALA A 6 -15.18 1.36 2.44
C ALA A 6 -14.40 1.22 3.74
N THR A 7 -15.10 1.09 4.88
CA THR A 7 -14.48 0.89 6.20
C THR A 7 -13.59 -0.34 6.26
N LYS A 8 -14.06 -1.49 5.76
CA LYS A 8 -13.26 -2.74 5.68
C LYS A 8 -12.06 -2.57 4.76
N THR A 9 -12.23 -1.89 3.64
CA THR A 9 -11.14 -1.62 2.68
C THR A 9 -10.04 -0.78 3.33
N LYS A 10 -10.39 0.33 3.99
CA LYS A 10 -9.44 1.18 4.74
C LYS A 10 -8.66 0.37 5.79
N GLN A 11 -9.36 -0.48 6.57
CA GLN A 11 -8.73 -1.31 7.60
C GLN A 11 -7.78 -2.35 6.99
N SER A 12 -8.19 -3.00 5.89
CA SER A 12 -7.39 -4.03 5.22
C SER A 12 -6.12 -3.44 4.62
N LEU A 13 -6.22 -2.30 3.92
CA LEU A 13 -5.08 -1.57 3.38
C LEU A 13 -4.05 -1.23 4.49
N LYS A 14 -4.52 -0.63 5.60
CA LYS A 14 -3.65 -0.28 6.73
C LYS A 14 -2.94 -1.48 7.34
N LYS A 15 -3.68 -2.58 7.57
CA LYS A 15 -3.11 -3.83 8.10
C LYS A 15 -2.01 -4.41 7.20
N LYS A 16 -1.99 -4.05 5.92
CA LYS A 16 -1.05 -4.60 4.92
C LYS A 16 0.05 -3.63 4.54
N GLY A 17 0.24 -2.59 5.34
CA GLY A 17 1.37 -1.68 5.24
C GLY A 17 1.11 -0.44 4.37
N PHE A 18 -0.14 -0.15 4.03
CA PHE A 18 -0.46 1.18 3.51
C PHE A 18 -0.55 2.19 4.66
N THR A 19 0.14 3.31 4.50
CA THR A 19 0.06 4.44 5.42
C THR A 19 -1.08 5.34 4.98
N GLN A 20 -1.99 5.67 5.90
CA GLN A 20 -3.08 6.61 5.66
C GLN A 20 -2.62 8.03 6.02
N TYR A 21 -2.92 9.00 5.16
CA TYR A 21 -2.87 10.41 5.51
C TYR A 21 -4.22 11.07 5.20
N ASP A 22 -4.70 11.85 6.17
CA ASP A 22 -6.02 12.47 6.08
C ASP A 22 -5.91 13.89 5.49
N SER A 23 -6.71 14.14 4.46
CA SER A 23 -6.90 15.43 3.81
C SER A 23 -8.38 15.58 3.45
N HIS A 24 -8.71 16.15 2.29
CA HIS A 24 -10.07 16.14 1.74
C HIS A 24 -10.51 14.75 1.20
N HIS A 25 -9.59 13.78 1.14
CA HIS A 25 -9.87 12.37 0.90
C HIS A 25 -9.01 11.53 1.85
N HIS A 26 -9.38 10.26 2.04
CA HIS A 26 -8.51 9.30 2.72
C HIS A 26 -7.57 8.70 1.70
N TYR A 27 -6.34 9.18 1.69
CA TYR A 27 -5.29 8.64 0.83
C TYR A 27 -4.51 7.54 1.55
N PHE A 28 -4.01 6.60 0.76
CA PHE A 28 -3.27 5.44 1.21
C PHE A 28 -2.05 5.26 0.30
N GLU A 29 -0.86 5.24 0.91
CA GLU A 29 0.39 5.01 0.20
C GLU A 29 1.05 3.73 0.68
N PHE A 30 1.54 2.94 -0.26
CA PHE A 30 2.43 1.83 0.02
C PHE A 30 3.88 2.26 -0.20
N TRP A 31 4.66 2.21 0.86
CA TRP A 31 6.06 2.59 0.86
C TRP A 31 6.96 1.35 0.85
N HIS A 32 7.98 1.37 0.01
CA HIS A 32 9.04 0.37 -0.04
C HIS A 32 10.38 1.07 -0.22
N ASP A 33 11.35 0.79 0.65
CA ASP A 33 12.70 1.38 0.64
C ASP A 33 12.74 2.91 0.50
N GLY A 34 11.86 3.60 1.25
CA GLY A 34 11.78 5.06 1.25
C GLY A 34 11.15 5.66 0.00
N LYS A 35 10.54 4.85 -0.88
CA LYS A 35 9.81 5.30 -2.07
C LYS A 35 8.35 4.91 -2.00
N VAL A 36 7.48 5.78 -2.51
CA VAL A 36 6.07 5.48 -2.74
C VAL A 36 5.97 4.62 -4.00
N ILE A 37 5.43 3.41 -3.85
CA ILE A 37 5.25 2.47 -4.97
C ILE A 37 3.82 2.54 -5.49
N ALA A 38 2.84 2.71 -4.60
CA ALA A 38 1.42 2.78 -4.96
C ALA A 38 0.69 3.80 -4.09
N THR A 39 -0.25 4.51 -4.71
CA THR A 39 -1.11 5.50 -4.04
C THR A 39 -2.55 5.27 -4.48
N THR A 40 -3.46 5.14 -3.52
CA THR A 40 -4.91 5.06 -3.77
C THR A 40 -5.66 5.95 -2.80
N TYR A 41 -6.94 6.21 -3.07
CA TYR A 41 -7.77 7.03 -2.20
C TYR A 41 -9.22 6.54 -2.15
N ILE A 42 -9.89 6.91 -1.06
CA ILE A 42 -11.33 6.69 -0.87
C ILE A 42 -11.95 8.04 -0.51
N SER A 43 -12.98 8.45 -1.25
CA SER A 43 -13.72 9.69 -1.02
C SER A 43 -14.50 9.65 0.31
N HIS A 44 -14.90 10.83 0.81
CA HIS A 44 -15.50 10.97 2.14
C HIS A 44 -16.85 10.29 2.32
N ASN A 45 -17.58 10.01 1.24
CA ASN A 45 -18.99 9.65 1.31
C ASN A 45 -19.23 8.29 1.99
N SER A 46 -18.17 7.55 2.37
CA SER A 46 -18.27 6.36 3.23
C SER A 46 -19.16 5.24 2.66
N GLU A 47 -19.52 5.37 1.39
CA GLU A 47 -20.39 4.46 0.65
C GLU A 47 -19.63 3.19 0.26
N ASP A 48 -20.41 2.23 -0.22
CA ASP A 48 -19.87 1.01 -0.77
C ASP A 48 -18.96 1.29 -1.98
N ILE A 49 -17.81 0.63 -2.02
CA ILE A 49 -16.88 0.68 -3.14
C ILE A 49 -17.44 -0.25 -4.21
N ASP A 50 -17.97 0.37 -5.25
CA ASP A 50 -18.54 -0.31 -6.40
C ASP A 50 -17.47 -0.90 -7.32
N GLU A 51 -17.92 -1.56 -8.38
CA GLU A 51 -17.03 -2.22 -9.33
C GLU A 51 -16.11 -1.23 -10.08
N TYR A 52 -16.59 -0.01 -10.32
CA TYR A 52 -15.82 1.04 -10.97
C TYR A 52 -14.65 1.48 -10.09
N LEU A 53 -14.93 1.79 -8.82
CA LEU A 53 -13.92 2.17 -7.85
C LEU A 53 -12.97 1.01 -7.55
N ILE A 54 -13.45 -0.23 -7.42
CA ILE A 54 -12.58 -1.41 -7.28
C ILE A 54 -11.58 -1.50 -8.43
N LYS A 55 -12.02 -1.30 -9.67
CA LYS A 55 -11.15 -1.33 -10.86
C LYS A 55 -10.15 -0.17 -10.86
N ALA A 56 -10.55 1.01 -10.41
CA ALA A 56 -9.65 2.16 -10.30
C ALA A 56 -8.58 1.93 -9.23
N MET A 57 -9.01 1.51 -8.04
CA MET A 57 -8.13 1.23 -6.90
C MET A 57 -7.17 0.07 -7.19
N SER A 58 -7.63 -0.99 -7.87
CA SER A 58 -6.73 -2.11 -8.21
C SER A 58 -5.57 -1.64 -9.08
N LYS A 59 -5.84 -0.80 -10.09
CA LYS A 59 -4.82 -0.22 -10.96
C LYS A 59 -3.86 0.70 -10.20
N GLN A 60 -4.41 1.58 -9.36
CA GLN A 60 -3.64 2.47 -8.49
C GLN A 60 -2.71 1.70 -7.54
N CYS A 61 -3.16 0.54 -7.06
CA CYS A 61 -2.37 -0.37 -6.24
C CYS A 61 -1.58 -1.41 -7.05
N LEU A 62 -1.38 -1.20 -8.36
CA LEU A 62 -0.57 -2.08 -9.21
C LEU A 62 -0.98 -3.56 -9.16
N MET A 63 -2.27 -3.83 -9.01
CA MET A 63 -2.85 -5.18 -8.94
C MET A 63 -4.04 -5.33 -9.89
N ASP A 64 -4.34 -6.57 -10.25
CA ASP A 64 -5.56 -6.88 -10.98
C ASP A 64 -6.76 -6.88 -10.02
N LYS A 65 -7.96 -6.72 -10.61
CA LYS A 65 -9.21 -6.61 -9.85
C LYS A 65 -9.46 -7.83 -8.94
N PRO A 66 -9.31 -9.09 -9.39
CA PRO A 66 -9.45 -10.27 -8.53
C PRO A 66 -8.53 -10.21 -7.31
N PHE A 67 -7.24 -9.95 -7.52
CA PHE A 67 -6.27 -9.84 -6.43
C PHE A 67 -6.63 -8.72 -5.44
N PHE A 68 -7.09 -7.55 -5.92
CA PHE A 68 -7.55 -6.47 -5.04
C PHE A 68 -8.72 -6.89 -4.14
N VAL A 69 -9.70 -7.59 -4.71
CA VAL A 69 -10.87 -8.07 -3.93
C VAL A 69 -10.42 -9.09 -2.88
N GLU A 70 -9.55 -10.02 -3.25
CA GLU A 70 -8.96 -11.01 -2.35
C GLU A 70 -8.10 -10.37 -1.24
N PHE A 71 -7.31 -9.37 -1.62
CA PHE A 71 -6.54 -8.56 -0.70
C PHE A 71 -7.48 -7.86 0.27
N VAL A 72 -8.52 -7.14 -0.16
CA VAL A 72 -9.43 -6.50 0.79
C VAL A 72 -10.14 -7.52 1.70
N ARG A 73 -10.55 -8.68 1.15
CA ARG A 73 -11.21 -9.77 1.90
C ARG A 73 -10.27 -10.60 2.78
N CYS A 74 -8.99 -10.25 2.84
CA CYS A 74 -7.97 -10.92 3.65
C CYS A 74 -7.66 -12.37 3.25
N THR A 75 -7.89 -12.74 1.98
CA THR A 75 -7.40 -14.01 1.42
C THR A 75 -6.00 -13.87 0.81
N LYS A 76 -5.54 -12.64 0.54
CA LYS A 76 -4.14 -12.31 0.22
C LYS A 76 -3.49 -11.49 1.32
N SER A 77 -2.24 -11.79 1.63
CA SER A 77 -1.41 -11.14 2.65
C SER A 77 -0.62 -9.95 2.09
N LYS A 78 0.12 -9.26 2.96
CA LYS A 78 1.11 -8.25 2.55
C LYS A 78 2.23 -8.88 1.71
N ASP A 79 2.68 -10.09 2.08
CA ASP A 79 3.78 -10.76 1.40
C ASP A 79 3.40 -11.23 0.00
N ASP A 80 2.13 -11.63 -0.19
CA ASP A 80 1.58 -11.89 -1.54
C ASP A 80 1.64 -10.63 -2.41
N TYR A 81 1.33 -9.47 -1.83
CA TYR A 81 1.36 -8.20 -2.55
C TYR A 81 2.78 -7.77 -2.90
N ILE A 82 3.73 -7.92 -1.97
CA ILE A 82 5.16 -7.69 -2.24
C ILE A 82 5.65 -8.63 -3.36
N SER A 83 5.27 -9.91 -3.31
CA SER A 83 5.64 -10.89 -4.34
C SER A 83 5.06 -10.53 -5.71
N LEU A 84 3.83 -10.02 -5.75
CA LEU A 84 3.21 -9.49 -6.97
C LEU A 84 3.97 -8.28 -7.52
N LEU A 85 4.37 -7.34 -6.66
CA LEU A 85 5.14 -6.16 -7.09
C LEU A 85 6.52 -6.55 -7.63
N LYS A 86 7.19 -7.53 -6.98
CA LYS A 86 8.47 -8.08 -7.46
C LYS A 86 8.34 -8.76 -8.82
N SER A 87 7.30 -9.58 -9.00
CA SER A 87 7.10 -10.29 -10.28
C SER A 87 6.79 -9.35 -11.44
N LYS A 88 6.22 -8.17 -11.14
CA LYS A 88 6.00 -7.08 -12.10
C LYS A 88 7.24 -6.18 -12.31
N GLY A 89 8.27 -6.31 -11.48
CA GLY A 89 9.46 -5.46 -11.50
C GLY A 89 9.26 -4.06 -10.91
N GLU A 90 8.17 -3.83 -10.18
CA GLU A 90 7.83 -2.54 -9.55
C GLU A 90 8.68 -2.28 -8.30
N ILE A 91 9.14 -3.36 -7.64
CA ILE A 91 10.09 -3.31 -6.54
C ILE A 91 11.20 -4.33 -6.78
N VAL A 92 12.40 -3.95 -6.39
CA VAL A 92 13.57 -4.83 -6.34
C VAL A 92 14.06 -4.81 -4.91
N ASP A 93 14.39 -5.97 -4.33
CA ASP A 93 15.10 -5.98 -3.06
C ASP A 93 16.47 -5.34 -3.32
N MET A 94 16.66 -4.07 -2.93
CA MET A 94 18.01 -3.55 -2.86
C MET A 94 18.74 -4.32 -1.76
N PRO A 95 19.94 -4.87 -2.00
CA PRO A 95 20.78 -5.30 -0.89
C PRO A 95 21.01 -4.07 -0.01
N ILE A 96 20.64 -4.19 1.28
CA ILE A 96 20.89 -3.14 2.28
C ILE A 96 22.39 -2.89 2.26
N VAL A 97 22.82 -1.77 1.68
CA VAL A 97 24.14 -1.24 1.93
C VAL A 97 24.09 -0.75 3.37
N GLN A 98 24.60 -1.56 4.31
CA GLN A 98 24.88 -1.10 5.66
C GLN A 98 25.87 0.07 5.54
N ILE A 99 25.35 1.30 5.58
CA ILE A 99 26.20 2.47 5.74
C ILE A 99 26.81 2.34 7.14
N PRO A 100 28.15 2.27 7.29
CA PRO A 100 28.75 2.29 8.61
C PRO A 100 28.40 3.63 9.24
N THR A 101 27.57 3.61 10.28
CA THR A 101 27.32 4.77 11.13
C THR A 101 28.65 5.16 11.79
N GLN A 102 29.42 6.04 11.16
CA GLN A 102 30.60 6.63 11.78
C GLN A 102 30.11 7.45 12.97
N GLU A 103 30.46 7.01 14.17
CA GLU A 103 30.17 7.66 15.45
C GLU A 103 30.45 9.16 15.37
N LEU A 104 29.44 9.99 15.68
CA LEU A 104 29.68 11.36 16.13
C LEU A 104 30.33 11.35 17.52
N LYS A 105 31.60 10.94 17.60
CA LYS A 105 32.48 11.31 18.73
C LYS A 105 33.05 12.69 18.47
N LYS A 106 32.20 13.72 18.64
CA LYS A 106 32.71 15.08 18.85
C LYS A 106 33.10 15.22 20.31
N LYS A 107 34.42 15.11 20.52
CA LYS A 107 35.17 15.57 21.69
C LYS A 107 34.53 16.85 22.26
N LYS A 108 34.02 16.79 23.49
CA LYS A 108 33.90 17.98 24.33
C LYS A 108 35.22 18.12 25.08
N LYS A 109 35.87 19.24 24.80
CA LYS A 109 37.10 19.73 25.42
C LYS A 109 36.75 20.42 26.74
#